data_AF-A0A564SDB1-F1
#
_entry.id   AF-A0A564SDB1-F1
#
_cell.length_a   1.000
_cell.length_b   1.000
_cell.length_c   1.000
_cell.angle_alpha   90.00
_cell.angle_beta   90.00
_cell.angle_gamma   90.00
#
_symmetry.space_group_name_H-M   'P 1'
#
loop_
_entity.id
_entity.type
_entity.pdbx_description
1 polymer ?
#
loop_
_entity_poly.entity_id
_entity_poly.type
_entity_poly.pdbx_seq_one_letter_code
_entity_poly.pdbx_strand_id
1 'polypeptide(L)'
;MKKIVTSQELKETAKRVAQSKRFKSLQDRKNYVMNELQDCPPLLCLNELANKSRLPYQLLRRLIIEENKIPYVKVSNKYYINYNHFLQYMDELS
;
A
#
# COMPACT_ATOMS: atom_id res chain seq x y z
N MET A 1 35.74 24.19 10.63
CA MET A 1 34.99 23.95 11.89
C MET A 1 34.17 22.67 11.73
N LYS A 2 34.42 21.62 12.53
CA LYS A 2 33.58 20.41 12.52
C LYS A 2 32.30 20.72 13.28
N LYS A 3 31.14 20.62 12.63
CA LYS A 3 29.83 20.79 13.26
C LYS A 3 29.63 19.62 14.23
N ILE A 4 29.69 19.89 15.54
CA ILE A 4 29.43 18.88 16.58
C ILE A 4 27.91 18.73 16.64
N VAL A 5 27.39 17.71 15.97
CA VAL A 5 25.95 17.42 15.92
C VAL A 5 25.58 16.61 17.15
N THR A 6 24.59 17.06 17.91
CA THR A 6 24.16 16.36 19.12
C THR A 6 23.40 15.06 18.78
N SER A 7 23.47 14.09 19.69
CA SER A 7 22.82 12.77 19.54
C SER A 7 21.31 12.86 19.29
N GLN A 8 20.67 13.95 19.72
CA GLN A 8 19.25 14.23 19.51
C GLN A 8 18.97 14.70 18.06
N GLU A 9 19.77 15.61 17.51
CA GLU A 9 19.65 16.07 16.12
C GLU A 9 19.86 14.91 15.12
N LEU A 10 20.80 14.01 15.41
CA LEU A 10 21.01 12.78 14.62
C LEU A 10 19.77 11.85 14.65
N LYS A 11 19.12 11.70 15.81
CA LYS A 11 17.90 10.90 15.97
C LYS A 11 16.71 11.52 15.25
N GLU A 12 16.53 12.84 15.33
CA GLU A 12 15.47 13.53 14.60
C GLU A 12 15.64 13.44 13.08
N THR A 13 16.88 13.63 12.61
CA THR A 13 17.20 13.54 11.19
C THR A 13 16.97 12.11 10.67
N ALA A 14 17.38 11.09 11.44
CA ALA A 14 17.11 9.70 11.10
C ALA A 14 15.60 9.36 11.07
N LYS A 15 14.82 9.88 12.02
CA LYS A 15 13.35 9.72 12.03
C LYS A 15 12.70 10.38 10.81
N ARG A 16 13.09 11.61 10.46
CA ARG A 16 12.59 12.29 9.25
C ARG A 16 12.96 11.53 7.99
N VAL A 17 14.21 11.07 7.86
CA VAL A 17 14.65 10.26 6.71
C VAL A 17 13.89 8.94 6.61
N ALA A 18 13.63 8.26 7.72
CA ALA A 18 12.84 7.03 7.74
C ALA A 18 11.38 7.28 7.31
N GLN A 19 10.77 8.37 7.77
CA GLN A 19 9.43 8.77 7.36
C GLN A 19 9.38 9.13 5.87
N SER A 20 10.31 9.93 5.36
CA SER A 20 10.37 10.28 3.93
C SER A 20 10.57 9.05 3.05
N LYS A 21 11.43 8.10 3.46
CA LYS A 21 11.60 6.82 2.73
C LYS A 21 10.32 5.99 2.70
N ARG A 22 9.57 5.97 3.81
CA ARG A 22 8.29 5.25 3.91
C ARG A 22 7.23 5.86 2.99
N PHE A 23 7.11 7.20 2.97
CA PHE A 23 6.22 7.91 2.05
C PHE A 23 6.60 7.64 0.59
N LYS A 24 7.89 7.76 0.25
CA LYS A 24 8.37 7.48 -1.11
C LYS A 24 8.04 6.04 -1.53
N SER A 25 8.29 5.06 -0.67
CA SER A 25 7.93 3.66 -0.96
C SER A 25 6.43 3.43 -1.13
N LEU A 26 5.57 4.17 -0.44
CA LEU A 26 4.11 4.05 -0.63
C LEU A 26 3.71 4.64 -1.98
N GLN A 27 4.30 5.78 -2.35
CA GLN A 27 4.04 6.45 -3.61
C GLN A 27 4.54 5.63 -4.80
N ASP A 28 5.72 5.02 -4.70
CA ASP A 28 6.26 4.11 -5.72
C ASP A 28 5.33 2.90 -5.94
N ARG A 29 4.73 2.37 -4.86
CA ARG A 29 3.76 1.26 -4.95
C ARG A 29 2.43 1.71 -5.57
N LYS A 30 1.93 2.90 -5.22
CA LYS A 30 0.76 3.50 -5.87
C LYS A 30 1.02 3.65 -7.37
N ASN A 31 2.16 4.23 -7.74
CA ASN A 31 2.55 4.42 -9.15
C ASN A 31 2.64 3.09 -9.91
N TYR A 32 3.21 2.04 -9.29
CA TYR A 32 3.28 0.71 -9.88
C TYR A 32 1.88 0.12 -10.15
N VAL A 33 0.97 0.21 -9.17
CA VAL A 33 -0.41 -0.28 -9.33
C VAL A 33 -1.15 0.49 -10.43
N MET A 34 -1.04 1.82 -10.46
CA MET A 34 -1.79 2.66 -11.40
C MET A 34 -1.24 2.60 -12.83
N ASN A 35 0.07 2.45 -13.01
CA ASN A 35 0.72 2.55 -14.33
C ASN A 35 1.11 1.20 -14.93
N GLU A 36 1.57 0.24 -14.12
CA GLU A 36 2.12 -1.03 -14.64
C GLU A 36 1.15 -2.21 -14.50
N LEU A 37 0.16 -2.12 -13.61
CA LEU A 37 -0.74 -3.22 -13.28
C LEU A 37 -2.16 -3.02 -13.86
N GLN A 38 -2.30 -2.37 -15.03
CA GLN A 38 -3.62 -2.15 -15.65
C GLN A 38 -4.24 -3.42 -16.23
N ASP A 39 -3.42 -4.37 -16.70
CA ASP A 39 -3.90 -5.62 -17.31
C ASP A 39 -3.94 -6.75 -16.26
N CYS A 40 -4.98 -6.71 -15.41
CA CYS A 40 -5.17 -7.64 -14.30
C CYS A 40 -6.50 -8.37 -14.43
N PRO A 41 -6.60 -9.64 -13.98
CA PRO A 41 -7.87 -10.33 -13.88
C PRO A 41 -8.90 -9.49 -13.11
N PRO A 42 -10.16 -9.45 -13.56
CA PRO A 42 -11.19 -8.59 -12.96
C PRO A 42 -11.51 -8.99 -11.52
N LEU A 43 -11.25 -10.24 -11.13
CA LEU A 43 -11.46 -10.75 -9.79
C LEU A 43 -10.17 -11.38 -9.27
N LEU A 44 -9.69 -10.90 -8.12
CA LEU A 44 -8.45 -11.37 -7.50
C LEU A 44 -8.71 -11.81 -6.07
N CYS A 45 -8.05 -12.89 -5.65
CA CYS A 45 -7.96 -13.21 -4.23
C CYS A 45 -7.13 -12.13 -3.52
N LEU A 46 -7.39 -11.91 -2.23
CA LEU A 46 -6.60 -11.00 -1.40
C LEU A 46 -5.08 -11.32 -1.41
N ASN A 47 -4.71 -12.59 -1.48
CA ASN A 47 -3.30 -13.02 -1.63
C ASN A 47 -2.72 -12.63 -2.98
N GLU A 48 -3.48 -12.81 -4.06
CA GLU A 48 -3.05 -12.46 -5.42
C GLU A 48 -2.93 -10.95 -5.56
N LEU A 49 -3.88 -10.21 -4.98
CA LEU A 49 -3.86 -8.75 -4.91
C LEU A 49 -2.63 -8.26 -4.15
N ALA A 50 -2.28 -8.84 -3.00
CA ALA A 50 -1.08 -8.49 -2.24
C ALA A 50 0.20 -8.72 -3.04
N ASN A 51 0.33 -9.89 -3.68
CA ASN A 51 1.50 -10.23 -4.47
C ASN A 51 1.65 -9.33 -5.70
N LYS A 52 0.55 -9.09 -6.42
CA LYS A 52 0.56 -8.26 -7.63
C LYS A 52 0.76 -6.79 -7.31
N SER A 53 0.03 -6.22 -6.35
CA SER A 53 0.16 -4.79 -5.98
C SER A 53 1.42 -4.46 -5.17
N ARG A 54 2.17 -5.47 -4.70
CA ARG A 54 3.30 -5.33 -3.77
C ARG A 54 2.90 -4.61 -2.47
N LEU A 55 1.62 -4.64 -2.12
CA LEU A 55 1.10 -4.11 -0.87
C LEU A 55 1.08 -5.20 0.20
N PRO A 56 1.33 -4.86 1.47
CA PRO A 56 1.30 -5.85 2.54
C PRO A 56 -0.09 -6.46 2.70
N TYR A 57 -0.16 -7.79 2.79
CA TYR A 57 -1.43 -8.52 2.98
C TYR A 57 -2.23 -8.00 4.18
N GLN A 58 -1.56 -7.74 5.30
CA GLN A 58 -2.23 -7.25 6.51
C GLN A 58 -2.85 -5.86 6.31
N LEU A 59 -2.22 -5.01 5.50
CA LEU A 59 -2.75 -3.70 5.16
C LEU A 59 -4.00 -3.84 4.30
N LEU A 60 -3.94 -4.69 3.26
CA LEU A 60 -5.10 -4.96 2.41
C LEU A 60 -6.25 -5.60 3.20
N ARG A 61 -5.94 -6.57 4.08
CA ARG A 61 -6.93 -7.22 4.96
C ARG A 61 -7.65 -6.21 5.82
N ARG A 62 -6.91 -5.32 6.49
CA ARG A 62 -7.49 -4.27 7.32
C ARG A 62 -8.37 -3.33 6.49
N LEU A 63 -7.87 -2.83 5.36
CA LEU A 63 -8.56 -1.86 4.53
C LEU A 63 -9.87 -2.42 3.92
N ILE A 64 -9.80 -3.67 3.44
CA ILE A 64 -10.89 -4.29 2.68
C ILE A 64 -11.90 -4.95 3.61
N ILE A 65 -11.45 -5.63 4.67
CA ILE A 65 -12.33 -6.43 5.53
C ILE A 65 -12.69 -5.68 6.81
N GLU A 66 -11.73 -5.08 7.50
CA GLU A 66 -11.97 -4.44 8.81
C GLU A 66 -12.56 -3.04 8.65
N GLU A 67 -12.05 -2.26 7.70
CA GLU A 67 -12.49 -0.89 7.42
C GLU A 67 -13.56 -0.84 6.31
N ASN A 68 -13.82 -1.99 5.66
CA ASN A 68 -14.83 -2.19 4.61
C ASN A 68 -14.80 -1.13 3.50
N LYS A 69 -13.58 -0.68 3.12
CA LYS A 69 -13.39 0.40 2.14
C LYS A 69 -13.59 -0.05 0.70
N ILE A 70 -13.44 -1.34 0.42
CA ILE A 70 -13.55 -1.90 -0.92
C ILE A 70 -14.50 -3.11 -0.86
N PRO A 71 -15.50 -3.20 -1.73
CA PRO A 71 -16.38 -4.35 -1.80
C PRO A 71 -15.61 -5.65 -2.07
N TYR A 72 -15.98 -6.72 -1.36
CA TYR A 72 -15.40 -8.04 -1.53
C TYR A 72 -16.47 -9.14 -1.49
N VAL A 73 -16.15 -10.29 -2.09
CA VAL A 73 -16.96 -11.51 -2.02
C VAL A 73 -16.14 -12.57 -1.28
N LYS A 74 -16.73 -13.16 -0.24
CA LYS A 74 -16.11 -14.29 0.47
C LYS A 74 -16.59 -15.60 -0.13
N VAL A 75 -15.67 -16.40 -0.67
CA VAL A 75 -15.95 -17.76 -1.14
C VAL A 75 -15.12 -18.73 -0.32
N SER A 76 -15.81 -19.57 0.47
CA SER A 76 -15.20 -20.42 1.50
C SER A 76 -14.31 -19.61 2.46
N ASN A 77 -12.99 -19.82 2.42
CA ASN A 77 -12.02 -19.14 3.28
C ASN A 77 -11.21 -18.06 2.55
N LYS A 78 -11.56 -17.73 1.30
CA LYS A 78 -10.86 -16.74 0.49
C LYS A 78 -11.72 -15.49 0.27
N TYR A 79 -11.07 -14.35 0.24
CA TYR A 79 -11.68 -13.05 -0.05
C TYR A 79 -11.30 -12.65 -1.47
N TYR A 80 -12.31 -12.43 -2.31
CA TYR A 80 -12.18 -12.04 -3.70
C TYR A 80 -12.60 -10.58 -3.86
N ILE A 81 -11.81 -9.83 -4.60
CA ILE A 81 -11.97 -8.39 -4.79
C ILE A 81 -12.03 -8.10 -6.28
N ASN A 82 -12.99 -7.28 -6.69
CA ASN A 82 -13.01 -6.77 -8.04
C ASN A 82 -11.87 -5.76 -8.20
N TYR A 83 -10.96 -6.02 -9.13
CA TYR A 83 -9.77 -5.21 -9.31
C TYR A 83 -10.11 -3.76 -9.69
N ASN A 84 -11.20 -3.51 -10.40
CA ASN A 84 -11.63 -2.17 -10.77
C ASN A 84 -12.03 -1.33 -9.55
N HIS A 85 -12.70 -1.92 -8.56
CA HIS A 85 -13.02 -1.21 -7.31
C HIS A 85 -11.77 -0.88 -6.50
N PHE A 86 -10.77 -1.77 -6.55
CA PHE A 86 -9.48 -1.50 -5.94
C PHE A 86 -8.73 -0.35 -6.63
N LEU A 87 -8.74 -0.30 -7.96
CA LEU A 87 -8.15 0.80 -8.72
C LEU A 87 -8.85 2.14 -8.43
N GLN A 88 -10.19 2.15 -8.43
CA GLN A 88 -10.99 3.34 -8.09
C GLN A 88 -10.61 3.88 -6.70
N TYR A 89 -10.55 3.00 -5.70
CA TYR A 89 -10.16 3.39 -4.35
C TYR A 89 -8.71 3.93 -4.29
N MET A 90 -7.78 3.34 -5.04
CA MET A 90 -6.40 3.83 -5.10
C MET A 90 -6.28 5.20 -5.78
N ASP A 91 -7.15 5.48 -6.75
CA ASP A 91 -7.22 6.79 -7.41
C ASP A 91 -7.77 7.88 -6.48
N GLU A 92 -8.83 7.55 -5.72
CA GLU A 92 -9.44 8.41 -4.70
C GLU A 92 -8.49 8.79 -3.55
N LEU A 93 -7.44 7.99 -3.31
CA LEU A 93 -6.39 8.26 -2.31
C LEU A 93 -5.35 9.31 -2.77
N SER A 94 -5.64 10.15 -3.76
CA SER A 94 -4.77 11.27 -4.20
C SER A 94 -4.83 12.47 -3.26
#